data_AF-B7FKZ7-F1
#
_entry.id   AF-B7FKZ7-F1
#
_cell.length_a   1.000
_cell.length_b   1.000
_cell.length_c   1.000
_cell.angle_alpha   90.00
_cell.angle_beta   90.00
_cell.angle_gamma   90.00
#
_symmetry.space_group_name_H-M   'P 1'
#
loop_
_entity.id
_entity.type
_entity.pdbx_description
1 polymer ?
#
loop_
_entity_poly.entity_id
_entity_poly.type
_entity_poly.pdbx_seq_one_letter_code
_entity_poly.pdbx_strand_id
1 'polypeptide(L)'
;MLVANSFDLWRKDAFFSAAEEVQGSADIMESAYRAWLRERRERSNPEELNELCRELQTALGTAKWQLEELEKAIRLSYRHLGDDNRATRHRQFISAIESQISQVEADLRESNIE
;
A
#
# COMPACT_ATOMS: atom_id res chain seq x y z
N MET A 1 -32.11 11.28 -3.14
CA MET A 1 -31.36 10.31 -2.30
C MET A 1 -29.89 10.55 -2.55
N LEU A 2 -29.15 11.16 -1.60
CA LEU A 2 -27.70 11.31 -1.75
C LEU A 2 -27.06 9.94 -1.50
N VAL A 3 -26.53 9.33 -2.55
CA VAL A 3 -25.62 8.18 -2.39
C VAL A 3 -24.38 8.76 -1.69
N ALA A 4 -24.15 8.38 -0.44
CA ALA A 4 -22.92 8.77 0.24
C ALA A 4 -21.73 8.27 -0.59
N ASN A 5 -20.78 9.14 -0.91
CA ASN A 5 -19.57 8.74 -1.61
C ASN A 5 -18.77 7.79 -0.70
N SER A 6 -18.03 6.83 -1.28
CA SER A 6 -17.22 5.87 -0.52
C SER A 6 -16.29 6.56 0.48
N PHE A 7 -15.76 7.73 0.11
CA PHE A 7 -14.94 8.58 0.97
C PHE A 7 -15.69 9.13 2.19
N ASP A 8 -16.94 9.59 2.05
CA ASP A 8 -17.74 10.10 3.18
C ASP A 8 -18.05 9.01 4.20
N LEU A 9 -18.17 7.76 3.73
CA LEU A 9 -18.33 6.61 4.59
C LEU A 9 -17.02 6.21 5.28
N TRP A 10 -15.89 6.33 4.59
CA TRP A 10 -14.55 6.17 5.17
C TRP A 10 -14.28 7.17 6.28
N ARG A 11 -14.62 8.46 6.10
CA ARG A 11 -14.41 9.50 7.12
C ARG A 11 -15.11 9.25 8.46
N LYS A 12 -16.12 8.37 8.47
CA LYS A 12 -16.86 7.98 9.68
C LYS A 12 -16.41 6.61 10.21
N ASP A 13 -15.50 5.95 9.52
CA ASP A 13 -15.01 4.62 9.87
C ASP A 13 -13.95 4.71 10.97
N ALA A 14 -14.00 3.79 11.94
CA ALA A 14 -13.02 3.73 13.01
C ALA A 14 -11.61 3.43 12.50
N PHE A 15 -11.49 2.81 11.32
CA PHE A 15 -10.22 2.49 10.69
C PHE A 15 -9.70 3.57 9.74
N PHE A 16 -10.38 4.72 9.61
CA PHE A 16 -10.00 5.76 8.65
C PHE A 16 -8.55 6.23 8.82
N SER A 17 -8.14 6.58 10.04
CA SER A 17 -6.78 7.07 10.31
C SER A 17 -5.72 6.04 9.91
N ALA A 18 -5.95 4.77 10.24
CA ALA A 18 -5.02 3.70 9.90
C ALA A 18 -4.99 3.43 8.38
N ALA A 19 -6.14 3.54 7.70
CA ALA A 19 -6.19 3.44 6.24
C ALA A 19 -5.47 4.62 5.55
N GLU A 20 -5.56 5.84 6.08
CA GLU A 20 -4.79 6.98 5.57
C GLU A 20 -3.28 6.80 5.76
N GLU A 21 -2.84 6.25 6.90
CA GLU A 21 -1.44 5.92 7.12
C GLU A 21 -0.93 4.86 6.12
N VAL A 22 -1.72 3.81 5.87
CA VAL A 22 -1.40 2.78 4.87
C VAL A 22 -1.31 3.41 3.47
N GLN A 23 -2.27 4.25 3.09
CA GLN A 23 -2.27 4.95 1.81
C GLN A 23 -1.04 5.84 1.67
N GLY A 24 -0.71 6.64 2.69
CA GLY A 24 0.47 7.50 2.68
C GLY A 24 1.78 6.72 2.52
N SER A 25 1.92 5.57 3.18
CA SER A 25 3.10 4.73 3.00
C SER A 25 3.15 4.04 1.65
N ALA A 26 2.00 3.66 1.07
CA ALA A 26 1.91 3.16 -0.29
C ALA A 26 2.32 4.23 -1.33
N ASP A 27 1.90 5.49 -1.13
CA ASP A 27 2.27 6.61 -2.01
C ASP A 27 3.78 6.92 -1.94
N ILE A 28 4.39 6.81 -0.75
CA ILE A 28 5.85 6.93 -0.56
C ILE A 28 6.57 5.79 -1.27
N MET A 29 6.10 4.54 -1.08
CA MET A 29 6.63 3.37 -1.77
C MET A 29 6.55 3.53 -3.30
N GLU A 30 5.42 3.98 -3.83
CA GLU A 30 5.24 4.21 -5.26
C GLU A 30 6.18 5.31 -5.79
N SER A 31 6.38 6.38 -5.01
CA SER A 31 7.29 7.47 -5.36
C SER A 31 8.75 6.99 -5.44
N ALA A 32 9.20 6.23 -4.44
CA ALA A 32 10.52 5.60 -4.43
C ALA A 32 10.68 4.59 -5.58
N TYR A 33 9.64 3.79 -5.86
CA TYR A 33 9.62 2.83 -6.96
C TYR A 33 9.79 3.51 -8.32
N ARG A 34 9.05 4.61 -8.56
CA ARG A 34 9.16 5.40 -9.79
C ARG A 34 10.54 6.04 -9.93
N ALA A 35 11.16 6.48 -8.82
CA ALA A 35 12.52 7.03 -8.85
C ALA A 35 13.54 5.94 -9.23
N TRP A 36 13.53 4.81 -8.53
CA TRP A 36 14.38 3.66 -8.81
C TRP A 36 14.23 3.15 -10.25
N LEU A 37 13.00 3.08 -10.77
CA LEU A 37 12.74 2.62 -12.13
C LEU A 37 13.31 3.56 -13.20
N ARG A 38 13.29 4.88 -12.95
CA ARG A 38 13.91 5.87 -13.86
C ARG A 38 15.43 5.70 -13.88
N GLU A 39 16.04 5.67 -12.71
CA GLU A 39 17.49 5.52 -12.56
C GLU A 39 18.00 4.22 -13.21
N ARG A 40 17.27 3.11 -13.02
CA ARG A 40 17.57 1.82 -13.64
C ARG A 40 17.53 1.89 -15.18
N ARG A 41 16.56 2.59 -15.76
CA ARG A 41 16.40 2.72 -17.22
C ARG A 41 17.49 3.59 -17.85
N GLU A 42 17.94 4.59 -17.13
CA GLU A 42 18.97 5.53 -17.60
C GLU A 42 20.38 4.92 -17.53
N ARG A 43 20.54 3.71 -16.96
CA ARG A 43 21.83 3.02 -16.72
C ARG A 43 22.82 3.93 -15.98
N SER A 44 22.26 4.65 -15.02
CA SER A 44 22.92 5.72 -14.29
C SER A 44 23.80 5.17 -13.15
N ASN A 45 24.14 6.03 -12.19
CA ASN A 45 25.17 5.75 -11.18
C ASN A 45 24.78 4.52 -10.33
N PRO A 46 25.60 3.45 -10.29
CA PRO A 46 25.31 2.27 -9.47
C PRO A 46 25.14 2.58 -7.97
N GLU A 47 25.78 3.62 -7.46
CA GLU A 47 25.64 4.04 -6.07
C GLU A 47 24.25 4.64 -5.78
N GLU A 48 23.78 5.53 -6.66
CA GLU A 48 22.45 6.16 -6.58
C GLU A 48 21.33 5.13 -6.75
N LEU A 49 21.49 4.20 -7.69
CA LEU A 49 20.55 3.10 -7.87
C LEU A 49 20.44 2.21 -6.61
N ASN A 50 21.56 1.94 -5.94
CA ASN A 50 21.59 1.16 -4.70
C ASN A 50 20.94 1.90 -3.53
N GLU A 51 21.13 3.21 -3.43
CA GLU A 51 20.47 4.05 -2.42
C GLU A 51 18.95 4.04 -2.61
N LEU A 52 18.48 4.30 -3.84
CA LEU A 52 17.07 4.23 -4.19
C LEU A 52 16.46 2.84 -3.96
N CYS A 53 17.21 1.77 -4.21
CA CYS A 53 16.76 0.41 -3.92
C CYS A 53 16.54 0.19 -2.42
N ARG A 54 17.45 0.68 -1.56
CA ARG A 54 17.30 0.59 -0.09
C ARG A 54 16.13 1.43 0.43
N GLU A 55 15.96 2.63 -0.10
CA GLU A 55 14.81 3.49 0.22
C GLU A 55 13.50 2.80 -0.14
N LEU A 56 13.41 2.27 -1.37
CA LEU A 56 12.25 1.53 -1.85
C LEU A 56 11.96 0.31 -0.98
N GLN A 57 12.97 -0.50 -0.64
CA GLN A 57 12.80 -1.66 0.25
C GLN A 57 12.27 -1.27 1.63
N THR A 58 12.73 -0.13 2.17
CA THR A 58 12.26 0.39 3.45
C THR A 58 10.80 0.81 3.36
N ALA A 59 10.44 1.62 2.36
CA ALA A 59 9.07 2.08 2.15
C ALA A 59 8.10 0.91 1.89
N LEU A 60 8.52 -0.06 1.08
CA LEU A 60 7.78 -1.30 0.82
C LEU A 60 7.55 -2.09 2.11
N GLY A 61 8.58 -2.25 2.95
CA GLY A 61 8.49 -2.94 4.23
C GLY A 61 7.47 -2.27 5.17
N THR A 62 7.50 -0.93 5.25
CA THR A 62 6.55 -0.15 6.05
C THR A 62 5.12 -0.29 5.53
N ALA A 63 4.90 -0.12 4.22
CA ALA A 63 3.56 -0.23 3.63
C ALA A 63 2.95 -1.62 3.84
N LYS A 64 3.75 -2.68 3.67
CA LYS A 64 3.33 -4.06 3.95
C LYS A 64 2.92 -4.25 5.41
N TRP A 65 3.79 -3.86 6.33
CA TRP A 65 3.52 -4.05 7.75
C TRP A 65 2.26 -3.31 8.20
N GLN A 66 2.10 -2.04 7.79
CA GLN A 66 0.89 -1.27 8.14
C GLN A 66 -0.38 -1.89 7.54
N LEU A 67 -0.32 -2.38 6.30
CA LEU A 67 -1.45 -3.05 5.66
C LEU A 67 -1.85 -4.34 6.38
N GLU A 68 -0.87 -5.17 6.77
CA GLU A 68 -1.10 -6.40 7.54
C GLU A 68 -1.72 -6.10 8.91
N GLU A 69 -1.24 -5.08 9.61
CA GLU A 69 -1.80 -4.68 10.90
C GLU A 69 -3.23 -4.14 10.77
N LEU A 70 -3.49 -3.34 9.73
CA LEU A 70 -4.84 -2.86 9.42
C LEU A 70 -5.78 -4.03 9.14
N GLU A 71 -5.39 -4.98 8.29
CA GLU A 71 -6.21 -6.15 7.99
C GLU A 71 -6.49 -6.98 9.25
N LYS A 72 -5.47 -7.25 10.09
CA LYS A 72 -5.64 -7.97 11.35
C LYS A 72 -6.66 -7.26 12.25
N ALA A 73 -6.52 -5.95 12.43
CA ALA A 73 -7.43 -5.16 13.26
C ALA A 73 -8.87 -5.19 12.72
N ILE A 74 -9.03 -5.04 11.41
CA ILE A 74 -10.33 -5.14 10.73
C ILE A 74 -10.96 -6.52 10.92
N ARG A 75 -10.19 -7.61 10.72
CA ARG A 75 -10.67 -8.99 10.92
C ARG A 75 -11.13 -9.26 12.35
N LEU A 76 -10.43 -8.70 13.34
CA LEU A 76 -10.82 -8.82 14.74
C LEU A 76 -12.14 -8.07 15.04
N SER A 77 -12.40 -6.95 14.35
CA SER A 77 -13.61 -6.15 14.53
C SER A 77 -14.89 -6.80 13.97
N TYR A 78 -14.77 -7.63 12.92
CA TYR A 78 -15.92 -8.26 12.26
C TYR A 78 -16.59 -9.39 13.05
N ARG A 79 -16.08 -9.76 14.23
CA ARG A 79 -16.70 -10.79 15.09
C ARG A 79 -18.14 -10.47 15.52
N HIS A 80 -18.64 -9.24 15.32
CA HIS A 80 -19.93 -8.82 15.86
C HIS A 80 -20.96 -8.16 14.93
N LEU A 81 -20.72 -7.87 13.64
CA LEU A 81 -21.71 -7.13 12.82
C LEU A 81 -21.73 -7.51 11.33
N GLY A 82 -22.91 -7.91 10.84
CA GLY A 82 -23.24 -8.22 9.44
C GLY A 82 -23.52 -6.98 8.58
N ASP A 83 -22.55 -6.08 8.46
CA ASP A 83 -22.60 -4.95 7.52
C ASP A 83 -21.68 -5.22 6.31
N ASP A 84 -22.25 -5.89 5.31
CA ASP A 84 -21.55 -6.33 4.10
C ASP A 84 -20.93 -5.16 3.31
N ASN A 85 -21.48 -3.96 3.42
CA ASN A 85 -20.99 -2.79 2.68
C ASN A 85 -19.68 -2.24 3.27
N ARG A 86 -19.55 -2.17 4.60
CA ARG A 86 -18.29 -1.80 5.27
C ARG A 86 -17.21 -2.86 5.01
N ALA A 87 -17.57 -4.13 5.14
CA ALA A 87 -16.68 -5.26 4.84
C ALA A 87 -16.15 -5.22 3.41
N THR A 88 -17.03 -4.94 2.44
CA THR A 88 -16.64 -4.82 1.04
C THR A 88 -15.68 -3.67 0.81
N ARG A 89 -15.93 -2.50 1.40
CA ARG A 89 -15.04 -1.33 1.27
C ARG A 89 -13.64 -1.58 1.83
N HIS A 90 -13.54 -2.20 3.01
CA HIS A 90 -12.24 -2.55 3.60
C HIS A 90 -11.49 -3.55 2.73
N ARG A 91 -12.18 -4.58 2.22
CA ARG A 91 -11.57 -5.56 1.30
C ARG A 91 -11.07 -4.90 0.02
N GLN A 92 -11.86 -4.00 -0.58
CA GLN A 92 -11.46 -3.26 -1.78
C GLN A 92 -10.21 -2.41 -1.55
N PHE A 93 -10.15 -1.70 -0.41
CA PHE A 93 -8.96 -0.94 -0.04
C PHE A 93 -7.73 -1.84 0.12
N ILE A 94 -7.86 -2.93 0.89
CA ILE A 94 -6.76 -3.88 1.11
C ILE A 94 -6.26 -4.44 -0.22
N SER A 95 -7.15 -4.97 -1.05
CA SER A 95 -6.76 -5.56 -2.34
C SER A 95 -6.12 -4.54 -3.30
N ALA A 96 -6.50 -3.26 -3.25
CA ALA A 96 -5.86 -2.23 -4.05
C ALA A 96 -4.40 -2.00 -3.63
N ILE A 97 -4.13 -1.88 -2.34
CA ILE A 97 -2.77 -1.69 -1.82
C ILE A 97 -1.93 -2.97 -2.00
N GLU A 98 -2.50 -4.15 -1.77
CA GLU A 98 -1.84 -5.44 -2.04
C GLU A 98 -1.40 -5.56 -3.50
N SER A 99 -2.24 -5.11 -4.45
CA SER A 99 -1.89 -5.12 -5.87
C SER A 99 -0.72 -4.19 -6.19
N GLN A 100 -0.65 -3.01 -5.56
CA GLN A 100 0.47 -2.09 -5.72
C GLN A 100 1.78 -2.68 -5.15
N ILE A 101 1.72 -3.21 -3.92
CA ILE A 101 2.84 -3.88 -3.26
C ILE A 101 3.34 -5.06 -4.12
N SER A 102 2.43 -5.89 -4.61
CA SER A 102 2.77 -7.08 -5.42
C SER A 102 3.50 -6.72 -6.71
N GLN A 103 3.10 -5.62 -7.37
CA GLN A 103 3.79 -5.12 -8.56
C GLN A 103 5.22 -4.70 -8.24
N VAL A 104 5.42 -3.91 -7.18
CA VAL A 104 6.75 -3.45 -6.74
C VAL A 104 7.64 -4.64 -6.34
N GLU A 105 7.09 -5.62 -5.62
CA GLU A 105 7.82 -6.83 -5.24
C GLU A 105 8.28 -7.66 -6.45
N ALA A 106 7.42 -7.81 -7.46
CA ALA A 106 7.76 -8.55 -8.67
C ALA A 106 8.94 -7.90 -9.39
N ASP A 107 8.90 -6.59 -9.57
CA ASP A 107 9.96 -5.85 -10.28
C ASP A 107 11.29 -5.87 -9.53
N LEU A 108 11.26 -5.80 -8.19
CA LEU A 108 12.46 -5.94 -7.35
C LEU A 108 13.05 -7.35 -7.39
N ARG A 109 12.20 -8.38 -7.43
CA ARG A 109 12.67 -9.77 -7.57
C ARG A 109 13.33 -10.00 -8.92
N GLU A 110 12.72 -9.50 -9.99
CA GLU A 110 13.30 -9.58 -11.33
C GLU A 110 14.65 -8.86 -11.41
N SER A 111 14.79 -7.69 -10.80
CA SER A 111 16.08 -6.96 -10.79
C SER A 111 17.20 -7.63 -10.02
N ASN A 112 16.88 -8.49 -9.05
CA ASN A 112 17.90 -9.21 -8.27
C ASN A 112 18.34 -10.52 -8.95
N ILE A 113 17.69 -10.91 -10.05
CA ILE A 113 17.99 -12.11 -10.83
C ILE A 113 18.82 -11.77 -12.09
N GLU A 114 18.81 -10.51 -12.54
CA GLU A 114 19.73 -9.95 -13.58
C GLU A 114 21.16 -9.75 -13.05
#